data_AF-A0A1B6M4W1-F1
#
_entry.id   AF-A0A1B6M4W1-F1
#
_cell.length_a   1.000
_cell.length_b   1.000
_cell.length_c   1.000
_cell.angle_alpha   90.00
_cell.angle_beta   90.00
_cell.angle_gamma   90.00
#
_symmetry.space_group_name_H-M   'P 1'
#
loop_
_entity.id
_entity.type
_entity.pdbx_description
1 polymer ?
#
loop_
_entity_poly.entity_id
_entity_poly.type
_entity_poly.pdbx_seq_one_letter_code
_entity_poly.pdbx_strand_id
1 'polypeptide(L)'
;RVDMGKPKTKDFLYIFFDLETRQDENFNEDAKLHKVNLCVSQQFCYKCINGQTCETCTYRTKVFKSDPINQFMDYVMDVRKSFKNVCVIAHNGQGFDFQFILKYVLEQTKFSPNVIMRGTKVILLELDNVRFVDSLNYFPMALSALPKAFDLPPEKKKGYFPHLFNTLANQNYVGPMPPKDCYCPESMFEKNYKDFE
;
A
#
# COMPACT_ATOMS: atom_id res chain seq x y z
N ARG A 1 0.23 -11.49 37.62
CA ARG A 1 -0.49 -10.20 37.52
C ARG A 1 -1.08 -10.16 36.12
N VAL A 2 -2.40 -10.25 35.95
CA VAL A 2 -3.02 -10.19 34.62
C VAL A 2 -3.27 -8.72 34.33
N ASP A 3 -2.60 -8.19 33.31
CA ASP A 3 -2.85 -6.83 32.83
C ASP A 3 -4.22 -6.79 32.17
N MET A 4 -5.14 -6.01 32.74
CA MET A 4 -6.51 -5.80 32.25
C MET A 4 -6.63 -4.47 31.49
N GLY A 5 -5.53 -3.73 31.32
CA GLY A 5 -5.48 -2.47 30.61
C GLY A 5 -5.74 -2.68 29.11
N LYS A 6 -6.67 -1.90 28.55
CA LYS A 6 -6.83 -1.81 27.09
C LYS A 6 -5.88 -0.74 26.54
N PRO A 7 -5.17 -1.00 25.43
CA PRO A 7 -4.38 0.02 24.76
C PRO A 7 -5.25 1.23 24.39
N LYS A 8 -4.77 2.44 24.70
CA LYS A 8 -5.45 3.67 24.28
C LYS A 8 -5.16 3.90 22.79
N THR A 9 -6.14 3.66 21.94
CA THR A 9 -6.09 3.99 20.50
C THR A 9 -6.45 5.45 20.21
N LYS A 10 -6.79 6.23 21.25
CA LYS A 10 -7.13 7.65 21.12
C LYS A 10 -6.00 8.40 20.39
N ASP A 11 -6.38 9.32 19.51
CA ASP A 11 -5.48 10.18 18.73
C ASP A 11 -4.69 9.45 17.61
N PHE A 12 -4.99 8.18 17.31
CA PHE A 12 -4.46 7.48 16.13
C PHE A 12 -5.26 7.79 14.85
N LEU A 13 -4.52 7.93 13.75
CA LEU A 13 -5.00 7.85 12.38
C LEU A 13 -4.33 6.65 11.70
N TYR A 14 -5.12 5.79 11.09
CA TYR A 14 -4.64 4.70 10.23
C TYR A 14 -4.85 5.07 8.77
N ILE A 15 -3.83 4.88 7.95
CA ILE A 15 -3.88 5.08 6.51
C ILE A 15 -3.43 3.77 5.86
N PHE A 16 -4.32 3.06 5.20
CA PHE A 16 -3.98 1.91 4.39
C PHE A 16 -3.71 2.39 2.97
N PHE A 17 -2.65 1.93 2.33
CA PHE A 17 -2.37 2.31 0.94
C PHE A 17 -1.81 1.15 0.14
N ASP A 18 -1.92 1.29 -1.17
CA ASP A 18 -1.39 0.38 -2.18
C ASP A 18 -0.88 1.20 -3.36
N LEU A 19 0.21 0.74 -3.98
CA LEU A 19 0.82 1.38 -5.14
C LEU A 19 0.74 0.45 -6.35
N GLU A 20 0.27 1.00 -7.47
CA GLU A 20 0.49 0.35 -8.76
C GLU A 20 1.71 0.95 -9.44
N THR A 21 2.47 0.07 -10.11
CA THR A 21 3.64 0.47 -10.88
C THR A 21 3.53 -0.03 -12.31
N ARG A 22 3.96 0.81 -13.24
CA ARG A 22 4.26 0.40 -14.62
C ARG A 22 5.74 0.00 -14.72
N GLN A 23 6.03 -0.81 -15.72
CA GLN A 23 7.38 -1.36 -16.01
C GLN A 23 7.71 -1.32 -17.50
N ASP A 24 7.11 -0.36 -18.21
CA ASP A 24 7.24 -0.15 -19.66
C ASP A 24 8.53 0.60 -20.05
N GLU A 25 9.36 0.99 -19.08
CA GLU A 25 10.64 1.67 -19.30
C GLU A 25 11.82 0.81 -18.86
N ASN A 26 12.93 0.84 -19.63
CA ASN A 26 14.16 0.15 -19.27
C ASN A 26 14.96 0.96 -18.25
N PHE A 27 15.46 0.30 -17.21
CA PHE A 27 16.50 0.86 -16.35
C PHE A 27 17.88 0.62 -16.97
N ASN A 28 18.12 -0.61 -17.47
CA ASN A 28 19.30 -1.01 -18.23
C ASN A 28 18.92 -2.17 -19.19
N GLU A 29 19.89 -2.84 -19.79
CA GLU A 29 19.66 -3.94 -20.74
C GLU A 29 18.93 -5.14 -20.11
N ASP A 30 19.10 -5.37 -18.80
CA ASP A 30 18.59 -6.55 -18.10
C ASP A 30 17.39 -6.26 -17.17
N ALA A 31 17.06 -5.00 -16.94
CA ALA A 31 16.09 -4.60 -15.92
C ALA A 31 15.12 -3.51 -16.39
N LYS A 32 13.86 -3.66 -15.98
CA LYS A 32 12.81 -2.65 -16.13
C LYS A 32 12.77 -1.73 -14.91
N LEU A 33 12.40 -0.47 -15.14
CA LEU A 33 12.20 0.51 -14.09
C LEU A 33 10.75 0.50 -13.64
N HIS A 34 10.51 0.19 -12.36
CA HIS A 34 9.20 0.38 -11.75
C HIS A 34 8.94 1.87 -11.53
N LYS A 35 7.87 2.37 -12.16
CA LYS A 35 7.38 3.75 -11.95
C LYS A 35 5.97 3.71 -11.40
N VAL A 36 5.78 4.33 -10.24
CA VAL A 36 4.46 4.42 -9.61
C VAL A 36 3.55 5.27 -10.50
N ASN A 37 2.39 4.73 -10.87
CA ASN A 37 1.38 5.41 -11.68
C ASN A 37 0.02 5.52 -11.00
N LEU A 38 -0.19 4.82 -9.88
CA LEU A 38 -1.36 4.96 -9.04
C LEU A 38 -0.98 4.76 -7.57
N CYS A 39 -1.51 5.61 -6.70
CA CYS A 39 -1.59 5.34 -5.28
C CYS A 39 -3.04 5.46 -4.86
N VAL A 40 -3.55 4.42 -4.19
CA VAL A 40 -4.88 4.47 -3.56
C VAL A 40 -4.68 4.34 -2.06
N SER A 41 -5.31 5.22 -1.29
CA SER A 41 -5.29 5.13 0.16
C SER A 41 -6.68 5.20 0.78
N GLN A 42 -6.84 4.57 1.93
CA GLN A 42 -8.02 4.62 2.78
C GLN A 42 -7.64 5.04 4.19
N GLN A 43 -8.32 6.05 4.73
CA GLN A 43 -8.09 6.55 6.09
C GLN A 43 -9.18 6.17 7.09
N PHE A 44 -8.75 5.84 8.31
CA PHE A 44 -9.61 5.54 9.46
C PHE A 44 -9.00 6.11 10.73
N CYS A 45 -9.67 7.06 11.39
CA CYS A 45 -9.25 7.52 12.72
C CYS A 45 -9.78 6.60 13.82
N TYR A 46 -9.25 6.76 15.03
CA TYR A 46 -9.66 6.02 16.21
C TYR A 46 -11.17 6.04 16.50
N LYS A 47 -11.90 7.07 16.06
CA LYS A 47 -13.36 7.16 16.22
C LYS A 47 -14.10 6.28 15.22
N CYS A 48 -13.61 6.17 14.00
CA CYS A 48 -14.36 5.64 12.87
C CYS A 48 -13.87 4.28 12.35
N ILE A 49 -12.76 3.78 12.88
CA ILE A 49 -12.23 2.46 12.53
C ILE A 49 -13.25 1.33 12.77
N ASN A 50 -14.22 1.55 13.66
CA ASN A 50 -15.33 0.63 13.93
C ASN A 50 -16.62 0.93 13.15
N GLY A 51 -16.53 1.62 11.99
CA GLY A 51 -17.63 1.66 11.01
C GLY A 51 -18.58 2.87 11.07
N GLN A 52 -18.31 3.89 11.90
CA GLN A 52 -19.15 5.09 11.99
C GLN A 52 -18.75 6.18 10.98
N THR A 53 -19.72 7.00 10.52
CA THR A 53 -19.46 8.24 9.78
C THR A 53 -18.59 9.18 10.62
N CYS A 54 -17.63 9.85 10.00
CA CYS A 54 -16.64 10.64 10.71
C CYS A 54 -16.43 12.00 10.04
N GLU A 55 -16.69 13.07 10.78
CA GLU A 55 -16.43 14.43 10.34
C GLU A 55 -14.94 14.70 10.09
N THR A 56 -14.04 13.97 10.76
CA THR A 56 -12.59 14.12 10.57
C THR A 56 -12.06 13.38 9.35
N CYS A 57 -12.63 12.21 9.04
CA CYS A 57 -12.18 11.36 7.93
C CYS A 57 -13.02 11.54 6.65
N THR A 58 -13.93 12.53 6.61
CA THR A 58 -14.90 12.86 5.54
C THR A 58 -14.80 11.97 4.29
N TYR A 59 -13.77 12.18 3.47
CA TYR A 59 -13.40 11.35 2.34
C TYR A 59 -12.35 10.31 2.76
N ARG A 60 -12.80 9.07 2.98
CA ARG A 60 -11.93 7.95 3.39
C ARG A 60 -10.96 7.55 2.29
N THR A 61 -11.46 7.42 1.07
CA THR A 61 -10.65 6.99 -0.08
C THR A 61 -10.02 8.19 -0.76
N LYS A 62 -8.72 8.11 -1.02
CA LYS A 62 -7.97 9.08 -1.82
C LYS A 62 -7.26 8.35 -2.94
N VAL A 63 -7.25 8.95 -4.13
CA VAL A 63 -6.69 8.37 -5.35
C VAL A 63 -5.74 9.38 -5.96
N PHE A 64 -4.48 9.01 -6.16
CA PHE A 64 -3.43 9.85 -6.70
C PHE A 64 -2.90 9.24 -7.99
N LYS A 65 -2.96 9.99 -9.10
CA LYS A 65 -2.64 9.50 -10.47
C LYS A 65 -1.50 10.24 -11.16
N SER A 66 -1.45 11.57 -11.03
CA SER A 66 -0.50 12.39 -11.82
C SER A 66 0.92 12.33 -11.25
N ASP A 67 1.05 12.43 -9.94
CA ASP A 67 2.32 12.29 -9.23
C ASP A 67 2.07 11.55 -7.91
N PRO A 68 1.85 10.22 -7.97
CA PRO A 68 1.22 9.51 -6.88
C PRO A 68 2.01 9.56 -5.57
N ILE A 69 3.34 9.49 -5.65
CA ILE A 69 4.19 9.51 -4.44
C ILE A 69 4.21 10.89 -3.81
N ASN A 70 4.45 11.95 -4.59
CA ASN A 70 4.47 13.31 -4.03
C ASN A 70 3.11 13.67 -3.44
N GLN A 71 2.01 13.45 -4.17
CA GLN A 71 0.67 13.78 -3.68
C GLN A 71 0.26 12.96 -2.46
N PHE A 72 0.62 11.67 -2.42
CA PHE A 72 0.37 10.84 -1.24
C PHE A 72 1.17 11.32 -0.03
N MET A 73 2.44 11.67 -0.22
CA MET A 73 3.29 12.15 0.85
C MET A 73 2.89 13.55 1.33
N ASP A 74 2.50 14.46 0.44
CA ASP A 74 1.92 15.75 0.81
C ASP A 74 0.68 15.57 1.68
N TYR A 75 -0.19 14.63 1.32
CA TYR A 75 -1.35 14.25 2.12
C TYR A 75 -0.94 13.72 3.51
N VAL A 76 0.02 12.78 3.59
CA VAL A 76 0.53 12.24 4.86
C VAL A 76 1.16 13.35 5.72
N MET A 77 1.91 14.27 5.11
CA MET A 77 2.54 15.41 5.78
C MET A 77 1.54 16.46 6.24
N ASP A 78 0.37 16.53 5.62
CA ASP A 78 -0.70 17.40 6.08
C ASP A 78 -1.46 16.80 7.27
N VAL A 79 -1.89 15.54 7.17
CA VAL A 79 -2.66 14.89 8.26
C VAL A 79 -1.84 14.73 9.54
N ARG A 80 -0.52 14.55 9.47
CA ARG A 80 0.33 14.47 10.68
C ARG A 80 0.29 15.73 11.55
N LYS A 81 -0.12 16.89 11.00
CA LYS A 81 -0.29 18.13 11.78
C LYS A 81 -1.53 18.07 12.67
N SER A 82 -2.52 17.28 12.28
CA SER A 82 -3.83 17.17 12.96
C SER A 82 -3.93 15.97 13.90
N PHE A 83 -3.03 15.00 13.79
CA PHE A 83 -3.07 13.74 14.56
C PHE A 83 -1.76 13.51 15.29
N LYS A 84 -1.85 13.09 16.56
CA LYS A 84 -0.65 12.79 17.37
C LYS A 84 0.09 11.54 16.91
N ASN A 85 -0.61 10.57 16.34
CA ASN A 85 -0.02 9.33 15.85
C ASN A 85 -0.63 8.98 14.50
N VAL A 86 0.18 8.94 13.44
CA VAL A 86 -0.24 8.50 12.12
C VAL A 86 0.45 7.17 11.81
N CYS A 87 -0.33 6.13 11.56
CA CYS A 87 0.14 4.81 11.18
C CYS A 87 -0.26 4.54 9.73
N VAL A 88 0.73 4.49 8.85
CA VAL A 88 0.57 4.23 7.42
C VAL A 88 0.91 2.76 7.18
N ILE A 89 0.01 2.03 6.53
CA ILE A 89 0.03 0.57 6.45
C ILE A 89 -0.05 0.16 4.99
N ALA A 90 0.92 -0.62 4.54
CA ALA A 90 0.84 -1.38 3.30
C ALA A 90 0.87 -2.89 3.62
N HIS A 91 0.43 -3.72 2.67
CA HIS A 91 0.54 -5.17 2.81
C HIS A 91 1.66 -5.70 1.91
N ASN A 92 2.71 -6.22 2.53
CA ASN A 92 4.01 -6.51 1.91
C ASN A 92 4.78 -5.23 1.49
N GLY A 93 4.50 -4.11 2.15
CA GLY A 93 5.16 -2.82 1.86
C GLY A 93 6.68 -2.86 2.05
N GLN A 94 7.16 -3.69 2.97
CA GLN A 94 8.60 -3.81 3.24
C GLN A 94 9.39 -4.36 2.05
N GLY A 95 8.73 -5.13 1.19
CA GLY A 95 9.32 -5.75 0.02
C GLY A 95 9.29 -4.86 -1.22
N PHE A 96 8.46 -3.81 -1.23
CA PHE A 96 8.19 -3.04 -2.44
C PHE A 96 7.85 -1.57 -2.15
N ASP A 97 6.65 -1.27 -1.65
CA ASP A 97 6.10 0.08 -1.56
C ASP A 97 7.00 1.06 -0.79
N PHE A 98 7.58 0.61 0.33
CA PHE A 98 8.36 1.47 1.21
C PHE A 98 9.69 1.90 0.59
N GLN A 99 10.16 1.26 -0.48
CA GLN A 99 11.32 1.73 -1.22
C GLN A 99 11.04 3.07 -1.90
N PHE A 100 9.84 3.24 -2.49
CA PHE A 100 9.43 4.50 -3.11
C PHE A 100 9.26 5.61 -2.08
N ILE A 101 8.69 5.27 -0.92
CA ILE A 101 8.52 6.21 0.18
C ILE A 101 9.87 6.64 0.76
N LEU A 102 10.76 5.70 1.04
CA LEU A 102 12.11 5.99 1.55
C LEU A 102 12.89 6.86 0.57
N LYS A 103 12.86 6.52 -0.72
CA LYS A 103 13.49 7.34 -1.77
C LYS A 103 12.96 8.77 -1.77
N TYR A 104 11.64 8.95 -1.75
CA TYR A 104 11.04 10.28 -1.68
C TYR A 104 11.51 11.07 -0.45
N VAL A 105 11.52 10.44 0.74
CA VAL A 105 11.97 11.10 1.97
C VAL A 105 13.42 11.58 1.84
N LEU A 106 14.31 10.72 1.35
CA LEU A 106 15.74 11.02 1.25
C LEU A 106 16.05 12.09 0.18
N GLU A 107 15.33 12.09 -0.94
CA GLU A 107 15.64 12.97 -2.08
C GLU A 107 14.87 14.30 -2.05
N GLN A 108 13.64 14.31 -1.51
CA GLN A 108 12.69 15.42 -1.65
C GLN A 108 12.41 16.15 -0.34
N THR A 109 12.90 15.64 0.80
CA THR A 109 12.62 16.22 2.11
C THR A 109 13.89 16.45 2.93
N LYS A 110 13.77 17.23 4.01
CA LYS A 110 14.85 17.41 5.00
C LYS A 110 14.70 16.47 6.20
N PHE A 111 13.75 15.53 6.17
CA PHE A 111 13.57 14.60 7.27
C PHE A 111 14.71 13.59 7.32
N SER A 112 15.13 13.24 8.54
CA SER A 112 16.03 12.11 8.79
C SER A 112 15.20 10.94 9.31
N PRO A 113 14.81 9.98 8.45
CA PRO A 113 13.98 8.87 8.87
C PRO A 113 14.70 7.93 9.83
N ASN A 114 13.98 7.42 10.83
CA ASN A 114 14.42 6.22 11.54
C ASN A 114 13.94 4.99 10.74
N VAL A 115 14.88 4.16 10.32
CA VAL A 115 14.60 3.00 9.46
C VAL A 115 15.03 1.73 10.16
N ILE A 116 14.15 0.73 10.23
CA ILE A 116 14.52 -0.64 10.60
C ILE A 116 14.44 -1.50 9.35
N MET A 117 15.54 -2.20 9.04
CA MET A 117 15.66 -3.00 7.83
C MET A 117 15.98 -4.46 8.15
N ARG A 118 15.63 -5.35 7.22
CA ARG A 118 16.10 -6.74 7.16
C ARG A 118 16.60 -7.04 5.76
N GLY A 119 17.92 -7.05 5.60
CA GLY A 119 18.52 -7.00 4.27
C GLY A 119 18.05 -5.74 3.54
N THR A 120 17.51 -5.89 2.34
CA THR A 120 16.96 -4.78 1.55
C THR A 120 15.53 -4.39 1.94
N LYS A 121 14.85 -5.16 2.80
CA LYS A 121 13.45 -4.92 3.16
C LYS A 121 13.34 -3.84 4.25
N VAL A 122 12.52 -2.82 4.02
CA VAL A 122 12.24 -1.75 4.98
C VAL A 122 11.10 -2.20 5.89
N ILE A 123 11.39 -2.69 7.09
CA ILE A 123 10.36 -3.23 8.01
C ILE A 123 9.53 -2.10 8.63
N LEU A 124 10.20 -1.02 9.02
CA LEU A 124 9.62 0.15 9.66
C LEU A 124 10.34 1.39 9.13
N LEU A 125 9.56 2.42 8.81
CA LEU A 125 10.05 3.76 8.48
C LEU A 125 9.30 4.76 9.35
N GLU A 126 10.01 5.56 10.15
CA GLU A 126 9.43 6.56 11.04
C GLU A 126 9.90 7.97 10.69
N LEU A 127 8.95 8.91 10.67
CA LEU A 127 9.13 10.33 10.41
C LEU A 127 8.35 11.10 11.49
N ASP A 128 9.04 11.53 12.55
CA ASP A 128 8.42 12.15 13.73
C ASP A 128 7.26 11.33 14.31
N ASN A 129 6.02 11.77 14.08
CA ASN A 129 4.78 11.14 14.55
C ASN A 129 4.10 10.23 13.50
N VAL A 130 4.76 9.99 12.36
CA VAL A 130 4.30 9.11 11.28
C VAL A 130 5.12 7.83 11.28
N ARG A 131 4.44 6.68 11.19
CA ARG A 131 5.07 5.36 11.12
C ARG A 131 4.50 4.58 9.94
N PHE A 132 5.36 4.19 9.01
CA PHE A 132 5.01 3.26 7.94
C PHE A 132 5.33 1.84 8.40
N VAL A 133 4.32 0.99 8.45
CA VAL A 133 4.42 -0.39 8.95
C VAL A 133 3.87 -1.38 7.95
N ASP A 134 4.57 -2.50 7.78
CA ASP A 134 4.10 -3.56 6.91
C ASP A 134 3.19 -4.52 7.69
N SER A 135 1.94 -4.64 7.25
CA SER A 135 0.97 -5.57 7.82
C SER A 135 1.37 -7.05 7.68
N LEU A 136 2.26 -7.40 6.74
CA LEU A 136 2.77 -8.77 6.58
C LEU A 136 3.55 -9.27 7.80
N ASN A 137 4.14 -8.36 8.61
CA ASN A 137 4.80 -8.73 9.86
C ASN A 137 3.83 -9.17 10.96
N TYR A 138 2.53 -8.87 10.80
CA TYR A 138 1.47 -9.22 11.74
C TYR A 138 0.57 -10.32 11.19
N PHE A 139 0.34 -10.30 9.87
CA PHE A 139 -0.41 -11.31 9.13
C PHE A 139 0.53 -11.94 8.10
N PRO A 140 1.33 -12.97 8.46
CA PRO A 140 2.35 -13.56 7.60
C PRO A 140 1.74 -14.48 6.54
N MET A 141 0.84 -13.94 5.73
CA MET A 141 0.12 -14.62 4.66
C MET A 141 -0.19 -13.63 3.54
N ALA A 142 -0.41 -14.13 2.32
CA ALA A 142 -0.77 -13.31 1.18
C ALA A 142 -2.11 -12.59 1.39
N LEU A 143 -2.27 -11.41 0.80
CA LEU A 143 -3.52 -10.65 0.81
C LEU A 143 -4.73 -11.46 0.34
N SER A 144 -4.54 -12.35 -0.65
CA SER A 144 -5.59 -13.24 -1.17
C SER A 144 -6.04 -14.31 -0.17
N ALA A 145 -5.25 -14.58 0.88
CA ALA A 145 -5.60 -15.53 1.94
C ALA A 145 -6.39 -14.89 3.09
N LEU A 146 -6.34 -13.56 3.24
CA LEU A 146 -7.02 -12.85 4.34
C LEU A 146 -8.55 -13.06 4.34
N PRO A 147 -9.27 -13.03 3.21
CA PRO A 147 -10.72 -13.25 3.23
C PRO A 147 -11.11 -14.58 3.88
N LYS A 148 -10.39 -15.66 3.57
CA LYS A 148 -10.62 -16.97 4.19
C LYS A 148 -10.21 -16.98 5.66
N ALA A 149 -9.09 -16.36 6.02
CA ALA A 149 -8.59 -16.35 7.40
C ALA A 149 -9.50 -15.59 8.37
N PHE A 150 -10.21 -14.57 7.88
CA PHE A 150 -11.11 -13.72 8.67
C PHE A 150 -12.59 -13.99 8.42
N ASP A 151 -12.92 -15.08 7.72
CA ASP A 151 -14.30 -15.44 7.35
C ASP A 151 -15.06 -14.26 6.69
N LEU A 152 -14.36 -13.53 5.82
CA LEU A 152 -14.96 -12.42 5.08
C LEU A 152 -15.85 -12.95 3.96
N PRO A 153 -16.88 -12.18 3.58
CA PRO A 153 -17.80 -12.58 2.51
C PRO A 153 -17.09 -12.91 1.18
N PRO A 154 -17.59 -13.88 0.39
CA PRO A 154 -16.93 -14.35 -0.85
C PRO A 154 -16.67 -13.27 -1.90
N GLU A 155 -17.42 -12.18 -1.90
CA GLU A 155 -17.23 -11.02 -2.79
C GLU A 155 -15.97 -10.21 -2.46
N LYS A 156 -15.31 -10.45 -1.32
CA LYS A 156 -14.07 -9.79 -0.89
C LYS A 156 -12.80 -10.51 -1.38
N LYS A 157 -12.89 -11.29 -2.46
CA LYS A 157 -11.74 -11.95 -3.07
C LYS A 157 -10.82 -10.94 -3.76
N LYS A 158 -9.51 -11.20 -3.67
CA LYS A 158 -8.50 -10.46 -4.42
C LYS A 158 -8.56 -10.88 -5.89
N GLY A 159 -8.57 -9.91 -6.81
CA GLY A 159 -8.45 -10.15 -8.25
C GLY A 159 -7.00 -10.26 -8.73
N TYR A 160 -6.83 -10.53 -10.02
CA TYR A 160 -5.53 -10.54 -10.72
C TYR A 160 -5.31 -9.21 -11.44
N PHE A 161 -4.10 -8.67 -11.36
CA PHE A 161 -3.74 -7.40 -11.99
C PHE A 161 -2.88 -7.64 -13.24
N PRO A 162 -3.20 -7.02 -14.40
CA PRO A 162 -2.45 -7.23 -15.64
C PRO A 162 -1.17 -6.37 -15.66
N HIS A 163 -0.15 -6.81 -14.92
CA HIS A 163 1.10 -6.07 -14.71
C HIS A 163 1.81 -5.62 -16.00
N LEU A 164 1.76 -6.41 -17.09
CA LEU A 164 2.37 -6.02 -18.37
C LEU A 164 1.46 -5.14 -19.23
N PHE A 165 0.17 -5.08 -18.92
CA PHE A 165 -0.77 -4.19 -19.61
C PHE A 165 -0.81 -2.79 -18.98
N ASN A 166 -0.35 -2.65 -17.73
CA ASN A 166 -0.21 -1.37 -17.05
C ASN A 166 0.95 -0.54 -17.65
N THR A 167 0.66 0.14 -18.76
CA THR A 167 1.59 0.99 -19.51
C THR A 167 1.03 2.39 -19.66
N LEU A 168 1.87 3.36 -20.04
CA LEU A 168 1.38 4.71 -20.36
C LEU A 168 0.35 4.72 -21.49
N ALA A 169 0.56 3.90 -22.52
CA ALA A 169 -0.35 3.80 -23.67
C ALA A 169 -1.75 3.30 -23.28
N ASN A 170 -1.86 2.48 -22.23
CA ASN A 170 -3.11 1.82 -21.84
C ASN A 170 -3.84 2.49 -20.67
N GLN A 171 -3.40 3.65 -20.16
CA GLN A 171 -4.01 4.28 -18.96
C GLN A 171 -5.50 4.64 -19.12
N ASN A 172 -5.93 4.92 -20.35
CA ASN A 172 -7.33 5.23 -20.68
C ASN A 172 -7.98 4.12 -21.52
N TYR A 173 -7.45 2.90 -21.44
CA TYR A 173 -7.97 1.78 -22.22
C TYR A 173 -9.41 1.46 -21.81
N VAL A 174 -10.29 1.40 -22.82
CA VAL A 174 -11.67 0.94 -22.69
C VAL A 174 -11.87 -0.14 -23.73
N GLY A 175 -12.05 -1.39 -23.28
CA GLY A 175 -12.18 -2.54 -24.17
C GLY A 175 -12.26 -3.86 -23.41
N PRO A 176 -12.12 -4.99 -24.12
CA PRO A 176 -12.09 -6.33 -23.52
C PRO A 176 -10.99 -6.50 -22.46
N MET A 177 -11.07 -7.55 -21.65
CA MET A 177 -10.00 -7.87 -20.70
C MET A 177 -8.67 -8.12 -21.43
N PRO A 178 -7.52 -7.70 -20.86
CA PRO A 178 -6.21 -8.00 -21.41
C PRO A 178 -5.98 -9.51 -21.61
N PRO A 179 -5.14 -9.91 -22.57
CA PRO A 179 -4.72 -11.30 -22.75
C PRO A 179 -4.11 -11.90 -21.48
N LYS A 180 -4.20 -13.23 -21.31
CA LYS A 180 -3.69 -13.96 -20.13
C LYS A 180 -2.20 -13.68 -19.86
N ASP A 181 -1.40 -13.55 -20.90
CA ASP A 181 0.05 -13.30 -20.78
C ASP A 181 0.36 -11.97 -20.08
N CYS A 182 -0.57 -11.00 -20.13
CA CYS A 182 -0.38 -9.71 -19.48
C CYS A 182 -0.39 -9.76 -17.95
N TYR A 183 -0.80 -10.90 -17.36
CA TYR A 183 -0.91 -11.11 -15.91
C TYR A 183 0.33 -11.81 -15.32
N CYS A 184 1.37 -12.07 -16.11
CA CYS A 184 2.57 -12.80 -15.71
C CYS A 184 2.27 -14.20 -15.12
N PRO A 185 1.54 -15.09 -15.82
CA PRO A 185 1.14 -16.40 -15.32
C PRO A 185 2.31 -17.26 -14.80
N GLU A 186 3.46 -17.15 -15.45
CA GLU A 186 4.69 -17.89 -15.12
C GLU A 186 5.32 -17.54 -13.77
N SER A 187 5.00 -16.38 -13.20
CA SER A 187 5.44 -15.98 -11.86
C SER A 187 4.40 -16.28 -10.77
N MET A 188 3.22 -16.80 -11.15
CA MET A 188 2.18 -17.18 -10.21
C MET A 188 2.51 -18.51 -9.52
N PHE A 189 2.19 -18.62 -8.24
CA PHE A 189 2.16 -19.92 -7.57
C PHE A 189 1.14 -20.85 -8.24
N GLU A 190 1.44 -22.15 -8.31
CA GLU A 190 0.60 -23.17 -8.98
C GLU A 190 -0.89 -23.09 -8.57
N LYS A 191 -1.15 -22.86 -7.27
CA LYS A 191 -2.51 -22.70 -6.75
C LYS A 191 -3.24 -21.49 -7.34
N ASN A 192 -2.54 -20.36 -7.49
CA ASN A 192 -3.12 -19.14 -8.04
C ASN A 192 -3.28 -19.27 -9.56
N TYR A 193 -2.34 -19.93 -10.23
CA TYR A 193 -2.45 -20.23 -11.66
C TYR A 193 -3.71 -21.05 -11.98
N LYS A 194 -3.99 -22.10 -11.19
CA LYS A 194 -5.22 -22.91 -11.34
C LYS A 194 -6.53 -22.16 -11.08
N ASP A 195 -6.50 -21.13 -10.23
CA ASP A 195 -7.66 -20.27 -9.94
C ASP A 195 -7.82 -19.16 -11.00
N PHE A 196 -6.75 -18.84 -11.73
CA PHE A 196 -6.76 -17.89 -12.85
C PHE A 196 -7.22 -18.53 -14.16
N GLU A 197 -7.03 -19.84 -14.36
CA GLU A 197 -7.45 -20.57 -15.56
C GLU A 197 -8.97 -20.68 -15.73
#